data_AF-A0A3S3T3D1-F1
#
_entry.id   AF-A0A3S3T3D1-F1
#
_cell.length_a   1.000
_cell.length_b   1.000
_cell.length_c   1.000
_cell.angle_alpha   90.00
_cell.angle_beta   90.00
_cell.angle_gamma   90.00
#
_symmetry.space_group_name_H-M   'P 1'
#
loop_
_entity.id
_entity.type
_entity.pdbx_description
1 polymer ?
#
loop_
_entity_poly.entity_id
_entity_poly.type
_entity_poly.pdbx_seq_one_letter_code
_entity_poly.pdbx_strand_id
1 'polypeptide(L)'
;SQDIDVLNAAKVCLGMLGVVLSVTMKLVPAFDLHDKIWREDFEECMNHLDQLCQENRSLRVFWCPTEHSASLYSLPDTSGIGRTRSKADVCEIRTLNVTTQPSAAVEAQAGERIGPSYRIFPGSIPMPNHNECEYSVPYEDGPAVLREIRKLIQTKHPSQIFPVEYRT
;
A
#
# COMPACT_ATOMS: atom_id res chain seq x y z
N SER A 1 -0.07 -7.20 -37.89
CA SER A 1 -1.32 -7.06 -37.14
C SER A 1 -1.32 -8.16 -36.10
N GLN A 2 -0.93 -7.87 -34.85
CA GLN A 2 -1.07 -8.83 -33.75
C GLN A 2 -2.46 -8.60 -33.14
N ASP A 3 -3.22 -9.67 -33.03
CA ASP A 3 -4.60 -9.66 -32.59
C ASP A 3 -4.69 -9.13 -31.14
N ILE A 4 -5.22 -7.92 -30.98
CA ILE A 4 -5.29 -7.22 -29.70
C ILE A 4 -6.15 -7.99 -28.69
N ASP A 5 -7.14 -8.73 -29.17
CA ASP A 5 -8.03 -9.53 -28.34
C ASP A 5 -7.31 -10.74 -27.76
N VAL A 6 -6.49 -11.41 -28.57
CA VAL A 6 -5.60 -12.49 -28.10
C VAL A 6 -4.59 -11.95 -27.08
N LEU A 7 -4.00 -10.78 -27.33
CA LEU A 7 -3.09 -10.15 -26.38
C LEU A 7 -3.79 -9.78 -25.06
N ASN A 8 -5.02 -9.29 -25.11
CA ASN A 8 -5.79 -8.96 -23.91
C ASN A 8 -6.20 -10.20 -23.12
N ALA A 9 -6.64 -11.27 -23.80
CA ALA A 9 -6.92 -12.55 -23.17
C ALA A 9 -5.66 -13.14 -22.50
N ALA A 10 -4.50 -13.06 -23.15
CA ALA A 10 -3.22 -13.51 -22.60
C ALA A 10 -2.85 -12.83 -21.27
N LYS A 11 -3.15 -11.52 -21.11
CA LYS A 11 -2.84 -10.77 -19.87
C LYS A 11 -3.60 -11.28 -18.64
N VAL A 12 -4.74 -11.93 -18.84
CA VAL A 12 -5.65 -12.35 -17.74
C VAL A 12 -5.93 -13.86 -17.74
N CYS A 13 -5.22 -14.64 -18.57
CA CYS A 13 -5.54 -16.06 -18.77
C CYS A 13 -5.14 -16.97 -17.60
N LEU A 14 -4.44 -16.47 -16.59
CA LEU A 14 -3.96 -17.25 -15.44
C LEU A 14 -3.23 -18.54 -15.85
N GLY A 15 -2.47 -18.50 -16.95
CA GLY A 15 -1.71 -19.64 -17.48
C GLY A 15 -2.49 -20.57 -18.43
N MET A 16 -3.79 -20.36 -18.64
CA MET A 16 -4.62 -21.22 -19.49
C MET A 16 -4.22 -21.20 -20.97
N LEU A 17 -3.56 -20.14 -21.44
CA LEU A 17 -3.07 -20.03 -22.82
C LEU A 17 -1.65 -20.59 -23.00
N GLY A 18 -1.05 -21.15 -21.95
CA GLY A 18 0.26 -21.79 -21.97
C GLY A 18 1.33 -21.03 -21.17
N VAL A 19 2.59 -21.43 -21.36
CA VAL A 19 3.75 -20.85 -20.67
C VAL A 19 4.25 -19.62 -21.44
N VAL A 20 4.43 -18.51 -20.72
CA VAL A 20 5.03 -17.29 -21.26
C VAL A 20 6.55 -17.41 -21.21
N LEU A 21 7.21 -17.43 -22.37
CA LEU A 21 8.67 -17.51 -22.46
C LEU A 21 9.34 -16.13 -22.52
N SER A 22 8.68 -15.13 -23.07
CA SER A 22 9.21 -13.76 -23.20
C SER A 22 8.08 -12.73 -23.24
N VAL A 23 8.39 -11.52 -22.77
CA VAL A 23 7.50 -10.36 -22.80
C VAL A 23 8.31 -9.13 -23.20
N THR A 24 7.74 -8.28 -24.05
CA THR A 24 8.27 -6.94 -24.32
C THR A 24 7.40 -5.92 -23.61
N MET A 25 8.01 -5.08 -22.77
CA MET A 25 7.29 -4.07 -21.98
C MET A 25 7.61 -2.66 -22.50
N LYS A 26 6.59 -1.80 -22.54
CA LYS A 26 6.78 -0.37 -22.79
C LYS A 26 7.36 0.29 -21.55
N LEU A 27 8.48 0.99 -21.71
CA LEU A 27 9.13 1.75 -20.64
C LEU A 27 8.65 3.21 -20.61
N VAL A 28 8.79 3.83 -19.44
CA VAL A 28 8.67 5.27 -19.22
C VAL A 28 10.06 5.85 -18.89
N PRO A 29 10.29 7.17 -19.04
CA PRO A 29 11.53 7.79 -18.58
C PRO A 29 11.80 7.49 -17.11
N ALA A 30 13.08 7.38 -16.73
CA ALA A 30 13.45 7.21 -15.34
C ALA A 30 13.05 8.44 -14.52
N PHE A 31 12.56 8.21 -13.31
CA PHE A 31 12.14 9.27 -12.38
C PHE A 31 12.43 8.88 -10.93
N ASP A 32 12.56 9.90 -10.10
CA ASP A 32 12.70 9.78 -8.66
C ASP A 32 11.35 9.89 -7.97
N LEU A 33 11.22 9.18 -6.85
CA LEU A 33 10.04 9.19 -5.99
C LEU A 33 10.39 9.77 -4.63
N HIS A 34 9.49 10.61 -4.13
CA HIS A 34 9.39 10.99 -2.73
C HIS A 34 8.45 10.03 -2.03
N ASP A 35 9.02 9.26 -1.10
CA ASP A 35 8.34 8.29 -0.25
C ASP A 35 8.17 8.86 1.14
N LYS A 36 6.93 8.87 1.63
CA LYS A 36 6.59 9.30 2.99
C LYS A 36 5.83 8.19 3.70
N ILE A 37 6.23 7.89 4.93
CA ILE A 37 5.54 6.96 5.82
C ILE A 37 5.24 7.62 7.16
N TRP A 38 4.08 7.33 7.73
CA TRP A 38 3.69 7.78 9.05
C TRP A 38 2.52 6.95 9.59
N ARG A 39 2.17 7.16 10.86
CA ARG A 39 1.08 6.49 11.55
C ARG A 39 0.03 7.46 12.06
N GLU A 40 -1.23 7.07 11.93
CA GLU A 40 -2.40 7.80 12.45
C GLU A 40 -3.41 6.86 13.12
N ASP A 41 -4.32 7.44 13.91
CA ASP A 41 -5.51 6.69 14.35
C ASP A 41 -6.41 6.38 13.16
N PHE A 42 -7.15 5.27 13.22
CA PHE A 42 -8.02 4.86 12.13
C PHE A 42 -8.98 5.98 11.68
N GLU A 43 -9.66 6.64 12.61
CA GLU A 43 -10.62 7.69 12.28
C GLU A 43 -9.95 8.94 11.69
N GLU A 44 -8.74 9.29 12.14
CA GLU A 44 -7.96 10.39 11.56
C GLU A 44 -7.61 10.09 10.10
N CYS A 45 -7.10 8.89 9.83
CA CYS A 45 -6.77 8.44 8.47
C CYS A 45 -8.01 8.45 7.57
N MET A 46 -9.16 7.98 8.05
CA MET A 46 -10.38 7.96 7.25
C MET A 46 -10.93 9.36 6.94
N ASN A 47 -10.69 10.37 7.79
CA ASN A 47 -11.22 11.72 7.60
C ASN A 47 -10.58 12.46 6.42
N HIS A 48 -9.34 12.13 6.05
CA HIS A 48 -8.64 12.75 4.93
C HIS A 48 -8.15 11.74 3.88
N LEU A 49 -8.69 10.52 3.89
CA LEU A 49 -8.29 9.46 2.96
C LEU A 49 -8.42 9.89 1.50
N ASP A 50 -9.55 10.49 1.13
CA ASP A 50 -9.79 10.97 -0.24
C ASP A 50 -8.81 12.07 -0.66
N GLN A 51 -8.46 12.96 0.26
CA GLN A 51 -7.44 13.98 -0.01
C GLN A 51 -6.08 13.33 -0.26
N LEU A 52 -5.70 12.35 0.56
CA LEU A 52 -4.46 11.60 0.36
C LEU A 52 -4.44 10.87 -0.99
N CYS A 53 -5.56 10.27 -1.41
CA CYS A 53 -5.67 9.61 -2.72
C CYS A 53 -5.52 10.61 -3.88
N GLN A 54 -6.10 11.81 -3.76
CA GLN A 54 -6.09 12.81 -4.83
C GLN A 54 -4.75 13.54 -4.96
N GLU A 55 -4.09 13.82 -3.83
CA GLU A 55 -2.85 14.59 -3.80
C GLU A 55 -1.61 13.75 -4.06
N ASN A 56 -1.72 12.42 -3.99
CA ASN A 56 -0.58 11.53 -4.11
C ASN A 56 -0.71 10.60 -5.32
N ARG A 57 0.40 10.34 -6.02
CA ARG A 57 0.43 9.39 -7.14
C ARG A 57 0.00 7.99 -6.70
N SER A 58 0.36 7.60 -5.49
CA SER A 58 -0.02 6.31 -4.92
C SER A 58 -0.16 6.44 -3.41
N LEU A 59 -1.23 5.86 -2.88
CA LEU A 59 -1.49 5.72 -1.46
C LEU A 59 -1.54 4.23 -1.11
N ARG A 60 -0.93 3.88 0.01
CA ARG A 60 -1.12 2.59 0.66
C ARG A 60 -1.36 2.80 2.14
N VAL A 61 -2.38 2.14 2.67
CA VAL A 61 -2.67 2.11 4.10
C VAL A 61 -2.69 0.68 4.57
N PHE A 62 -1.94 0.35 5.61
CA PHE A 62 -2.17 -0.87 6.39
C PHE A 62 -2.92 -0.50 7.67
N TRP A 63 -4.16 -0.96 7.80
CA TRP A 63 -4.84 -0.88 9.09
C TRP A 63 -4.36 -2.03 10.00
N CYS A 64 -3.82 -1.67 11.15
CA CYS A 64 -3.26 -2.56 12.15
C CYS A 64 -4.21 -2.71 13.35
N PRO A 65 -4.94 -3.83 13.49
CA PRO A 65 -5.87 -4.02 14.61
C PRO A 65 -5.18 -4.11 15.98
N THR A 66 -3.90 -4.50 16.05
CA THR A 66 -3.15 -4.68 17.29
C THR A 66 -1.73 -4.14 17.20
N GLU A 67 -1.03 -4.03 18.33
CA GLU A 67 0.39 -3.60 18.36
C GLU A 67 1.36 -4.60 17.70
N HIS A 68 0.91 -5.83 17.45
CA HIS A 68 1.69 -6.86 16.78
C HIS A 68 1.45 -6.92 15.27
N SER A 69 0.43 -6.23 14.76
CA SER A 69 0.01 -6.34 13.35
C SER A 69 1.09 -5.89 12.37
N ALA A 70 1.80 -4.80 12.69
CA ALA A 70 2.83 -4.24 11.82
C ALA A 70 4.03 -5.19 11.61
N SER A 71 4.43 -5.94 12.64
CA SER A 71 5.58 -6.85 12.56
C SER A 71 5.27 -8.09 11.71
N LEU A 72 4.02 -8.54 11.65
CA LEU A 72 3.59 -9.67 10.82
C LEU A 72 3.82 -9.41 9.32
N TYR A 73 3.80 -8.13 8.92
CA TYR A 73 4.02 -7.71 7.55
C TYR A 73 5.38 -7.02 7.34
N SER A 74 6.29 -7.11 8.33
CA SER A 74 7.60 -6.45 8.28
C SER A 74 7.51 -4.95 7.99
N LEU A 75 6.48 -4.26 8.48
CA LEU A 75 6.32 -2.82 8.23
C LEU A 75 7.42 -2.02 8.95
N PRO A 76 7.86 -0.88 8.39
CA PRO A 76 8.80 0.02 9.07
C PRO A 76 8.26 0.48 10.42
N ASP A 77 9.15 0.76 11.37
CA ASP A 77 8.75 1.35 12.66
C ASP A 77 8.42 2.85 12.48
N THR A 78 7.13 3.14 12.58
CA THR A 78 6.53 4.49 12.51
C THR A 78 6.00 4.96 13.86
N SER A 79 6.31 4.25 14.96
CA SER A 79 5.75 4.57 16.29
C SER A 79 6.09 5.99 16.77
N GLY A 80 7.17 6.59 16.26
CA GLY A 80 7.54 7.99 16.50
C GLY A 80 7.25 8.95 15.33
N ILE A 81 6.56 8.50 14.29
CA ILE A 81 6.33 9.25 13.05
C ILE A 81 4.83 9.41 12.85
N GLY A 82 4.28 10.51 13.34
CA GLY A 82 2.84 10.77 13.33
C GLY A 82 2.37 11.46 14.61
N ARG A 83 1.05 11.56 14.77
CA ARG A 83 0.42 12.20 15.95
C ARG A 83 -0.17 11.21 16.94
N THR A 84 -0.50 10.00 16.49
CA THR A 84 -1.11 8.99 17.36
C THR A 84 -0.13 8.48 18.42
N ARG A 85 -0.67 8.23 19.62
CA ARG A 85 0.01 7.48 20.69
C ARG A 85 -0.56 6.08 20.85
N SER A 86 -1.58 5.73 20.08
CA SER A 86 -2.17 4.40 20.10
C SER A 86 -1.18 3.40 19.51
N LYS A 87 -1.21 2.19 20.04
CA LYS A 87 -0.44 1.06 19.54
C LYS A 87 -1.27 0.09 18.72
N ALA A 88 -2.58 0.19 18.77
CA ALA A 88 -3.53 -0.70 18.13
C ALA A 88 -4.63 0.12 17.47
N ASP A 89 -5.30 -0.46 16.48
CA ASP A 89 -6.33 0.22 15.71
C ASP A 89 -5.82 1.49 15.01
N VAL A 90 -4.62 1.38 14.45
CA VAL A 90 -3.87 2.46 13.79
C VAL A 90 -3.69 2.17 12.31
N CYS A 91 -3.46 3.21 11.53
CA CYS A 91 -3.17 3.13 10.11
C CYS A 91 -1.69 3.45 9.86
N GLU A 92 -0.97 2.51 9.25
CA GLU A 92 0.36 2.72 8.69
C GLU A 92 0.22 3.21 7.26
N ILE A 93 0.51 4.48 7.05
CA ILE A 93 0.24 5.18 5.81
C ILE A 93 1.55 5.34 5.04
N ARG A 94 1.48 5.15 3.73
CA ARG A 94 2.57 5.43 2.79
C ARG A 94 2.05 6.19 1.57
N THR A 95 2.70 7.29 1.24
CA THR A 95 2.47 8.00 -0.03
C THR A 95 3.71 8.04 -0.89
N LEU A 96 3.50 8.04 -2.21
CA LEU A 96 4.55 8.16 -3.22
C LEU A 96 4.21 9.28 -4.18
N ASN A 97 5.17 10.16 -4.46
CA ASN A 97 5.04 11.22 -5.47
C ASN A 97 6.29 11.32 -6.34
N VAL A 98 6.10 11.65 -7.62
CA VAL A 98 7.24 11.99 -8.48
C VAL A 98 7.83 13.32 -8.01
N THR A 99 9.15 13.39 -7.93
CA THR A 99 9.84 14.62 -7.49
C THR A 99 11.12 14.85 -8.29
N THR A 100 11.55 16.11 -8.33
CA THR A 100 12.86 16.53 -8.82
C THR A 100 13.76 17.04 -7.69
N GLN A 101 13.28 16.97 -6.44
CA GLN A 101 14.08 17.38 -5.29
C GLN A 101 15.21 16.37 -5.03
N PRO A 102 16.38 16.83 -4.55
CA PRO A 102 17.47 15.92 -4.21
C PRO A 102 17.15 15.15 -2.91
N SER A 103 17.77 13.97 -2.74
CA SER A 103 17.63 13.16 -1.52
C SER A 103 17.98 13.90 -0.24
N ALA A 104 18.96 14.81 -0.29
CA ALA A 104 19.36 15.66 0.82
C ALA A 104 18.24 16.56 1.37
N ALA A 105 17.18 16.84 0.58
CA ALA A 105 16.07 17.69 1.01
C ALA A 105 15.26 17.09 2.16
N VAL A 106 15.30 15.76 2.32
CA VAL A 106 14.51 15.02 3.33
C VAL A 106 15.36 14.18 4.27
N GLU A 107 16.69 14.31 4.22
CA GLU A 107 17.62 13.47 5.01
C GLU A 107 17.40 13.59 6.53
N ALA A 108 16.96 14.77 7.00
CA ALA A 108 16.64 15.01 8.41
C ALA A 108 15.17 14.72 8.78
N GLN A 109 14.32 14.28 7.82
CA GLN A 109 12.89 14.09 8.02
C GLN A 109 12.60 12.61 8.26
N ALA A 110 12.26 12.25 9.50
CA ALA A 110 11.90 10.89 9.84
C ALA A 110 10.69 10.41 9.03
N GLY A 111 10.81 9.22 8.43
CA GLY A 111 9.76 8.63 7.59
C GLY A 111 9.72 9.15 6.16
N GLU A 112 10.64 10.04 5.76
CA GLU A 112 10.74 10.50 4.39
C GLU A 112 12.03 10.03 3.71
N ARG A 113 11.94 9.70 2.42
CA ARG A 113 13.11 9.43 1.58
C ARG A 113 12.83 9.77 0.13
N ILE A 114 13.85 10.21 -0.60
CA ILE A 114 13.78 10.41 -2.04
C ILE A 114 14.83 9.54 -2.74
N GLY A 115 14.47 8.94 -3.86
CA GLY A 115 15.42 8.20 -4.69
C GLY A 115 14.80 7.62 -5.95
N PRO A 116 15.58 6.89 -6.76
CA PRO A 116 15.11 6.36 -8.02
C PRO A 116 13.97 5.36 -7.81
N SER A 117 12.93 5.46 -8.64
CA SER A 117 11.69 4.69 -8.51
C SER A 117 11.89 3.18 -8.30
N TYR A 118 12.83 2.56 -9.02
CA TYR A 118 13.11 1.12 -8.90
C TYR A 118 13.71 0.71 -7.54
N ARG A 119 14.27 1.64 -6.77
CA ARG A 119 14.71 1.40 -5.38
C ARG A 119 13.66 1.76 -4.35
N ILE A 120 12.74 2.67 -4.68
CA ILE A 120 11.71 3.13 -3.76
C ILE A 120 10.47 2.23 -3.78
N PHE A 121 10.04 1.76 -4.96
CA PHE A 121 8.84 0.93 -5.06
C PHE A 121 8.87 -0.34 -4.20
N PRO A 122 9.97 -1.14 -4.20
CA PRO A 122 10.04 -2.34 -3.39
C PRO A 122 9.79 -2.04 -1.90
N GLY A 123 8.80 -2.73 -1.34
CA GLY A 123 8.53 -2.73 0.09
C GLY A 123 9.42 -3.72 0.84
N SER A 124 9.18 -3.84 2.15
CA SER A 124 9.71 -4.94 2.94
C SER A 124 9.12 -6.27 2.47
N ILE A 125 9.89 -7.34 2.65
CA ILE A 125 9.41 -8.71 2.40
C ILE A 125 8.64 -9.12 3.66
N PRO A 126 7.32 -9.38 3.56
CA PRO A 126 6.53 -9.81 4.71
C PRO A 126 7.01 -11.17 5.22
N MET A 127 6.66 -11.51 6.46
CA MET A 127 7.03 -12.81 7.03
C MET A 127 6.49 -13.97 6.17
N PRO A 128 7.27 -15.02 5.94
CA PRO A 128 6.78 -16.20 5.23
C PRO A 128 5.61 -16.85 6.00
N ASN A 129 4.69 -17.50 5.27
CA ASN A 129 3.52 -18.24 5.77
C ASN A 129 2.34 -17.40 6.28
N HIS A 130 1.94 -16.36 5.56
CA HIS A 130 0.60 -15.78 5.66
C HIS A 130 -0.22 -16.14 4.42
N ASN A 131 -1.54 -16.10 4.56
CA ASN A 131 -2.47 -16.26 3.44
C ASN A 131 -3.18 -14.93 3.23
N GLU A 132 -3.17 -14.46 1.98
CA GLU A 132 -3.86 -13.25 1.57
C GLU A 132 -5.07 -13.58 0.70
N CYS A 133 -6.10 -12.74 0.82
CA CYS A 133 -7.17 -12.63 -0.15
C CYS A 133 -7.38 -11.17 -0.48
N GLU A 134 -7.56 -10.86 -1.76
CA GLU A 134 -7.75 -9.50 -2.25
C GLU A 134 -9.09 -9.37 -2.95
N TYR A 135 -9.72 -8.22 -2.77
CA TYR A 135 -10.95 -7.84 -3.46
C TYR A 135 -10.78 -6.43 -4.01
N SER A 136 -11.23 -6.20 -5.24
CA SER A 136 -11.39 -4.86 -5.78
C SER A 136 -12.85 -4.43 -5.62
N VAL A 137 -13.05 -3.22 -5.11
CA VAL A 137 -14.37 -2.59 -4.94
C VAL A 137 -14.39 -1.26 -5.69
N PRO A 138 -15.58 -0.71 -6.02
CA PRO A 138 -15.68 0.66 -6.53
C PRO A 138 -14.98 1.65 -5.60
N TYR A 139 -14.35 2.67 -6.18
CA TYR A 139 -13.52 3.61 -5.42
C TYR A 139 -14.34 4.31 -4.32
N GLU A 140 -15.57 4.73 -4.65
CA GLU A 140 -16.51 5.39 -3.76
C GLU A 140 -16.93 4.54 -2.55
N ASP A 141 -16.86 3.22 -2.66
CA ASP A 141 -17.25 2.28 -1.61
C ASP A 141 -16.09 1.92 -0.67
N GLY A 142 -14.85 2.20 -1.07
CA GLY A 142 -13.63 1.81 -0.38
C GLY A 142 -13.62 2.12 1.13
N PRO A 143 -13.84 3.38 1.55
CA PRO A 143 -13.85 3.76 2.96
C PRO A 143 -14.93 3.03 3.77
N ALA A 144 -16.13 2.85 3.20
CA ALA A 144 -17.22 2.16 3.86
C ALA A 144 -16.92 0.67 4.03
N VAL A 145 -16.34 0.03 3.02
CA VAL A 145 -15.91 -1.37 3.07
C VAL A 145 -14.84 -1.58 4.13
N LEU A 146 -13.81 -0.71 4.19
CA LEU A 146 -12.76 -0.83 5.19
C LEU A 146 -13.30 -0.69 6.62
N ARG A 147 -14.30 0.19 6.84
CA ARG A 147 -14.99 0.33 8.14
C ARG A 147 -15.74 -0.93 8.54
N GLU A 148 -16.44 -1.58 7.61
CA GLU A 148 -17.14 -2.84 7.91
C GLU A 148 -16.16 -3.99 8.15
N ILE A 149 -15.02 -4.05 7.43
CA ILE A 149 -13.94 -5.00 7.72
C ILE A 149 -13.38 -4.78 9.13
N ARG A 150 -13.09 -3.52 9.50
CA ARG A 150 -12.62 -3.17 10.85
C ARG A 150 -13.59 -3.65 11.93
N LYS A 151 -14.87 -3.32 11.79
CA LYS A 151 -15.93 -3.76 12.70
C LYS A 151 -16.03 -5.28 12.78
N LEU A 152 -15.95 -5.98 11.63
CA LEU A 152 -16.02 -7.43 11.57
C LEU A 152 -14.86 -8.09 12.32
N ILE A 153 -13.63 -7.63 12.10
CA ILE A 153 -12.43 -8.15 12.79
C ILE A 153 -12.52 -7.86 14.29
N GLN A 154 -12.85 -6.62 14.69
CA GLN A 154 -12.93 -6.25 16.10
C GLN A 154 -14.03 -6.98 16.88
N THR A 155 -15.13 -7.37 16.23
CA THR A 155 -16.30 -7.94 16.92
C THR A 155 -16.47 -9.45 16.77
N LYS A 156 -16.12 -10.02 15.61
CA LYS A 156 -16.37 -11.45 15.31
C LYS A 156 -15.09 -12.26 15.11
N HIS A 157 -14.02 -11.63 14.64
CA HIS A 157 -12.76 -12.33 14.37
C HIS A 157 -11.55 -11.67 15.06
N PRO A 158 -11.57 -11.47 16.40
CA PRO A 158 -10.51 -10.75 17.10
C PRO A 158 -9.16 -11.48 17.11
N SER A 159 -9.14 -12.77 16.75
CA SER A 159 -7.90 -13.52 16.52
C SER A 159 -7.22 -13.17 15.19
N GLN A 160 -7.92 -12.48 14.27
CA GLN A 160 -7.33 -11.97 13.03
C GLN A 160 -6.56 -10.69 13.35
N ILE A 161 -5.27 -10.84 13.59
CA ILE A 161 -4.36 -9.76 13.96
C ILE A 161 -3.49 -9.29 12.79
N PHE A 162 -3.56 -9.95 11.62
CA PHE A 162 -2.87 -9.48 10.42
C PHE A 162 -3.42 -8.13 9.97
N PRO A 163 -2.57 -7.24 9.43
CA PRO A 163 -3.03 -5.96 8.95
C PRO A 163 -3.89 -6.12 7.68
N VAL A 164 -4.81 -5.19 7.47
CA VAL A 164 -5.59 -5.10 6.23
C VAL A 164 -4.95 -4.04 5.36
N GLU A 165 -4.53 -4.42 4.15
CA GLU A 165 -4.00 -3.48 3.16
C GLU A 165 -5.14 -2.81 2.40
N TYR A 166 -5.05 -1.49 2.24
CA TYR A 166 -5.91 -0.66 1.41
C TYR A 166 -5.03 0.10 0.41
N ARG A 167 -5.37 0.01 -0.89
CA ARG A 167 -4.63 0.62 -2.00
C ARG A 167 -5.60 1.29 -2.97
N THR A 168 -5.17 2.40 -3.59
CA THR A 168 -5.91 3.16 -4.61
C THR A 168 -5.05 3.44 -5.83
#